data_AF-A0A495TMF5-F1
#
_entry.id   AF-A0A495TMF5-F1
#
_cell.length_a   1.000
_cell.length_b   1.000
_cell.length_c   1.000
_cell.angle_alpha   90.00
_cell.angle_beta   90.00
_cell.angle_gamma   90.00
#
_symmetry.space_group_name_H-M   'P 1'
#
loop_
_entity.id
_entity.type
_entity.pdbx_description
1 polymer ?
#
loop_
_entity_poly.entity_id
_entity_poly.type
_entity_poly.pdbx_seq_one_letter_code
_entity_poly.pdbx_strand_id
1 'polypeptide(L)' 'MPEVQSCAGCGGSGGTQKTEATVELDEEGSMVPRIHEFWSPCGRCHGSGTVIVG' A
#
# COMPACT_ATOMS: atom_id res chain seq x y z
N MET A 1 -23.90 8.36 17.96
CA MET A 1 -22.93 9.20 17.22
C MET A 1 -21.87 8.24 16.73
N PRO A 2 -21.50 8.24 15.44
CA PRO A 2 -20.52 7.30 14.95
C PRO A 2 -19.13 7.60 15.54
N GLU A 3 -18.43 6.57 15.98
CA GLU A 3 -17.13 6.66 16.62
C GLU A 3 -16.02 6.56 15.57
N VAL A 4 -15.03 7.46 15.64
CA VAL A 4 -13.84 7.41 14.77
C VAL A 4 -12.78 6.59 15.47
N GLN A 5 -12.34 5.51 14.82
CA GLN A 5 -11.30 4.63 15.35
C GLN A 5 -10.12 4.54 14.38
N SER A 6 -8.93 4.31 14.91
CA SER A 6 -7.75 4.00 14.09
C SER A 6 -8.00 2.76 13.25
N CYS A 7 -7.63 2.81 11.96
CA CYS A 7 -7.81 1.68 11.07
C CYS A 7 -6.88 0.54 11.48
N ALA A 8 -7.45 -0.56 12.01
CA ALA A 8 -6.69 -1.74 12.40
C ALA A 8 -5.91 -2.38 11.23
N GLY A 9 -6.39 -2.21 9.98
CA GLY A 9 -5.73 -2.76 8.79
C GLY A 9 -4.37 -2.12 8.46
N CYS A 10 -4.14 -0.88 8.89
CA CYS A 10 -2.85 -0.20 8.73
C CYS A 10 -2.30 0.38 10.02
N GLY A 11 -2.87 0.01 11.18
CA GLY A 11 -2.48 0.55 12.48
C GLY A 11 -2.63 2.07 12.63
N GLY A 12 -3.43 2.73 11.78
CA GLY A 12 -3.56 4.20 11.77
C GLY A 12 -2.67 4.93 10.76
N SER A 13 -1.72 4.26 10.10
CA SER A 13 -0.74 4.90 9.21
C SER A 13 -1.29 5.34 7.85
N GLY A 14 -2.54 4.99 7.52
CA GLY A 14 -3.16 5.31 6.23
C GLY A 14 -2.72 4.42 5.06
N GLY A 15 -1.63 3.67 5.19
CA GLY A 15 -1.12 2.79 4.15
C GLY A 15 -0.04 1.85 4.65
N THR A 16 0.59 1.14 3.72
CA THR A 16 1.76 0.31 4.01
C THR A 16 2.76 0.41 2.86
N GLN A 17 4.03 0.22 3.19
CA GLN A 17 5.06 0.01 2.19
C GLN A 17 4.84 -1.36 1.54
N LYS A 18 5.04 -1.43 0.23
CA LYS A 18 4.92 -2.62 -0.59
C LYS A 18 6.19 -2.82 -1.38
N THR A 19 6.45 -4.08 -1.66
CA THR A 19 7.54 -4.53 -2.51
C THR A 19 6.92 -5.39 -3.61
N GLU A 20 7.15 -5.03 -4.86
CA GLU A 20 6.69 -5.77 -6.03
C GLU A 20 7.89 -6.29 -6.80
N ALA A 21 7.83 -7.58 -7.16
CA ALA A 21 8.84 -8.22 -7.98
C ALA A 21 8.31 -8.35 -9.42
N THR A 22 9.01 -7.73 -10.35
CA THR A 22 8.68 -7.71 -11.78
C THR A 22 9.82 -8.30 -12.61
N VAL A 23 9.53 -8.65 -13.86
CA VAL A 23 10.54 -8.94 -14.87
C VAL A 23 10.37 -7.92 -15.98
N GLU A 24 11.43 -7.18 -16.27
CA GLU A 24 11.44 -6.06 -17.21
C GLU A 24 12.52 -6.23 -18.26
N LEU A 25 12.38 -5.56 -19.39
CA LEU A 25 13.45 -5.50 -20.39
C LEU A 25 14.43 -4.39 -20.00
N ASP A 26 15.73 -4.69 -20.02
CA ASP A 26 16.77 -3.66 -19.94
C ASP A 26 16.96 -2.94 -21.28
N GLU A 27 17.88 -1.97 -21.32
CA GLU A 27 18.18 -1.17 -22.51
C GLU A 27 18.72 -2.03 -23.69
N GLU A 28 19.21 -3.24 -23.39
CA GLU A 28 19.73 -4.19 -24.35
C GLU A 28 18.67 -5.22 -24.78
N GLY A 29 17.45 -5.12 -24.27
CA GLY A 29 16.34 -6.00 -24.59
C GLY A 29 16.37 -7.34 -23.85
N SER A 30 17.15 -7.47 -22.78
CA SER A 30 17.22 -8.67 -21.94
C SER A 30 16.21 -8.60 -20.79
N MET A 31 15.57 -9.72 -20.49
CA MET A 31 14.67 -9.84 -19.33
C MET A 31 15.47 -9.88 -18.03
N VAL A 32 15.27 -8.89 -17.18
CA VAL A 32 15.92 -8.74 -15.88
C VAL A 32 14.90 -8.65 -14.74
N PRO A 33 15.13 -9.33 -13.61
CA PRO A 33 14.27 -9.18 -12.44
C PRO A 33 14.47 -7.79 -11.82
N ARG A 34 13.39 -7.12 -11.47
CA ARG A 34 13.38 -5.83 -10.79
C ARG A 34 12.52 -5.90 -9.54
N ILE A 35 12.93 -5.15 -8.51
CA ILE A 35 12.18 -4.98 -7.27
C ILE A 35 11.79 -3.51 -7.17
N HIS A 36 10.50 -3.26 -7.04
CA HIS A 36 9.95 -1.92 -6.84
C HIS A 36 9.41 -1.78 -5.44
N GLU A 37 9.88 -0.77 -4.73
CA GLU A 37 9.35 -0.41 -3.42
C GLU A 37 8.48 0.82 -3.56
N PHE A 38 7.23 0.72 -3.12
CA PHE A 38 6.30 1.85 -3.18
C PHE A 38 5.35 1.86 -1.99
N TRP A 39 4.88 3.05 -1.63
CA TRP A 39 3.82 3.19 -0.65
C TRP A 39 2.47 3.04 -1.32
N SER A 40 1.55 2.32 -0.69
CA SER A 40 0.17 2.24 -1.17
C SER A 40 -0.85 2.53 -0.07
N PRO A 41 -1.97 3.20 -0.39
CA PRO A 41 -3.01 3.47 0.58
C PRO A 41 -3.64 2.16 1.06
N CYS A 42 -4.02 2.12 2.33
CA CYS A 42 -4.68 0.98 2.92
C CYS A 42 -6.09 0.85 2.30
N GLY A 43 -6.39 -0.28 1.68
CA GLY A 43 -7.68 -0.52 1.04
C GLY A 43 -8.89 -0.46 1.99
N ARG A 44 -8.67 -0.64 3.30
CA ARG A 44 -9.73 -0.61 4.31
C ARG A 44 -10.16 0.81 4.70
N CYS A 45 -9.21 1.72 4.88
CA CYS A 45 -9.48 3.12 5.24
C CYS A 45 -9.28 4.10 4.08
N HIS A 46 -8.95 3.60 2.89
CA HIS A 46 -8.71 4.39 1.68
C HIS A 46 -7.68 5.52 1.86
N GLY A 47 -6.62 5.30 2.66
CA GLY A 47 -5.60 6.32 2.90
C GLY A 47 -5.82 7.16 4.16
N SER A 48 -7.02 7.17 4.74
CA SER A 48 -7.36 8.10 5.82
C SER A 48 -6.76 7.76 7.20
N GLY A 49 -6.27 6.54 7.38
CA GLY A 49 -5.78 6.04 8.67
C GLY A 49 -6.87 5.76 9.69
N THR A 50 -8.13 6.07 9.42
CA THR A 50 -9.24 5.90 10.36
C THR A 50 -10.44 5.22 9.70
N VAL A 51 -11.34 4.67 10.52
CA VAL A 51 -12.62 4.13 10.07
C VAL A 51 -13.72 4.65 10.97
N ILE A 52 -14.89 4.87 10.39
CA ILE A 52 -16.09 5.28 11.10
C ILE A 52 -16.87 4.01 11.47
N VAL A 53 -17.09 3.79 12.76
CA VAL A 53 -17.89 2.66 13.27
C VAL A 53 -19.20 3.22 13.83
N GLY A 54 -20.32 2.71 13.35
CA GLY A 54 -21.68 3.16 13.70
C GLY A 54 -22.44 2.13 14.50
#